data_AF-A0A7V5K590-F1
#
_entry.id   AF-A0A7V5K590-F1
#
_cell.length_a   1.000
_cell.length_b   1.000
_cell.length_c   1.000
_cell.angle_alpha   90.00
_cell.angle_beta   90.00
_cell.angle_gamma   90.00
#
_symmetry.space_group_name_H-M   'P 1'
#
loop_
_entity.id
_entity.type
_entity.pdbx_description
1 polymer ?
#
loop_
_entity_poly.entity_id
_entity_poly.type
_entity_poly.pdbx_seq_one_letter_code
_entity_poly.pdbx_strand_id
1 'polypeptide(L)'
;MSNGYFRAIQYDLEDLLRELSAQCLAIKRGLREEQGTGAIYAAHPVATDLDSILWLRDFSSAQVDPDLRERAARVYFACVGQFLRMDLLLRDQALAQFMVEARVQVGNQAISLAEMEGWLMTEEDFSRRETVLRGARPLFQKASLIKAKIWEAMANILREDFGYQDYLHFFQEKKGIDLGSLAGECRDFLYATEGLYRERVLPWVESRLGKPAASVNHLHMLRLMQWDGMTAASQDSGVPRLIKAVLEGLDLEEALGRRIHLDAEARQGKSSISRCVPLSVPEEIYVTLTPMGGFSDLEAALHELGHALQLAHADPALEYPYRHLPRSYGLTECFGFLMEGLAREPEFLARQAHLPESEVETLCAQRRVK
;
A
#
# COMPACT_ATOMS: atom_id res chain seq x y z
N MET A 1 24.21 -28.54 -11.12
CA MET A 1 24.14 -27.32 -11.96
C MET A 1 22.82 -26.57 -11.76
N SER A 2 21.66 -27.23 -11.71
CA SER A 2 20.34 -26.61 -11.53
C SER A 2 20.23 -25.66 -10.32
N ASN A 3 20.67 -26.08 -9.12
CA ASN A 3 20.57 -25.24 -7.93
C ASN A 3 21.42 -23.96 -8.02
N GLY A 4 22.51 -23.96 -8.80
CA GLY A 4 23.35 -22.78 -9.01
C GLY A 4 22.63 -21.71 -9.82
N TYR A 5 21.89 -22.10 -10.86
CA TYR A 5 21.13 -21.16 -11.67
C TYR A 5 19.92 -20.60 -10.91
N PHE A 6 19.21 -21.43 -10.12
CA PHE A 6 18.19 -20.95 -9.19
C PHE A 6 18.73 -19.84 -8.27
N ARG A 7 19.90 -20.05 -7.66
CA ARG A 7 20.54 -19.04 -6.80
C ARG A 7 20.93 -17.78 -7.56
N ALA A 8 21.43 -17.91 -8.78
CA ALA A 8 21.76 -16.75 -9.62
C ALA A 8 20.53 -15.88 -9.90
N ILE A 9 19.39 -16.49 -10.26
CA ILE A 9 18.14 -15.75 -10.49
C ILE A 9 17.64 -15.12 -9.19
N GLN A 10 17.72 -15.84 -8.05
CA GLN A 10 17.33 -15.30 -6.75
C GLN A 10 18.17 -14.08 -6.36
N TYR A 11 19.50 -14.12 -6.53
CA TYR A 11 20.37 -13.00 -6.18
C TYR A 11 20.15 -11.79 -7.09
N ASP A 12 19.99 -12.01 -8.40
CA ASP A 12 19.67 -10.93 -9.33
C ASP A 12 18.30 -10.28 -9.00
N LEU A 13 17.29 -11.09 -8.61
CA LEU A 13 16.00 -10.58 -8.16
C LEU A 13 16.13 -9.79 -6.84
N GLU A 14 16.93 -10.26 -5.90
CA GLU A 14 17.16 -9.58 -4.62
C GLU A 14 17.79 -8.20 -4.82
N ASP A 15 18.81 -8.12 -5.69
CA ASP A 15 19.44 -6.85 -6.06
C ASP A 15 18.47 -5.92 -6.81
N LEU A 16 17.71 -6.45 -7.77
CA LEU A 16 16.66 -5.71 -8.47
C LEU A 16 15.65 -5.08 -7.50
N LEU A 17 15.12 -5.86 -6.56
CA LEU A 17 14.13 -5.38 -5.59
C LEU A 17 14.71 -4.33 -4.64
N ARG A 18 15.98 -4.48 -4.25
CA ARG A 18 16.71 -3.50 -3.44
C ARG A 18 16.90 -2.18 -4.20
N GLU A 19 17.31 -2.20 -5.45
CA GLU A 19 17.49 -1.00 -6.27
C GLU A 19 16.16 -0.28 -6.55
N LEU A 20 15.10 -1.03 -6.87
CA LEU A 20 13.75 -0.48 -7.02
C LEU A 20 13.25 0.16 -5.72
N SER A 21 13.54 -0.46 -4.57
CA SER A 21 13.17 0.07 -3.25
C SER A 21 13.98 1.32 -2.90
N ALA A 22 15.27 1.36 -3.23
CA ALA A 22 16.12 2.53 -3.04
C ALA A 22 15.65 3.72 -3.89
N GLN A 23 15.27 3.47 -5.16
CA GLN A 23 14.67 4.50 -6.01
C GLN A 23 13.33 4.99 -5.44
N CYS A 24 12.45 4.06 -5.04
CA CYS A 24 11.17 4.36 -4.42
C CYS A 24 11.36 5.26 -3.18
N LEU A 25 12.29 4.89 -2.30
CA LEU A 25 12.65 5.65 -1.12
C LEU A 25 13.13 7.05 -1.49
N ALA A 26 14.10 7.19 -2.41
CA ALA A 26 14.63 8.49 -2.81
C ALA A 26 13.53 9.44 -3.34
N ILE A 27 12.63 8.91 -4.18
CA ILE A 27 11.48 9.67 -4.71
C ILE A 27 10.52 10.04 -3.58
N LYS A 28 10.13 9.08 -2.75
CA LYS A 28 9.20 9.31 -1.64
C LYS A 28 9.71 10.33 -0.64
N ARG A 29 11.03 10.39 -0.42
CA ARG A 29 11.71 11.35 0.46
C ARG A 29 11.89 12.74 -0.15
N GLY A 30 11.56 12.94 -1.43
CA GLY A 30 11.77 14.19 -2.17
C GLY A 30 13.23 14.42 -2.57
N LEU A 31 14.07 13.38 -2.57
CA LEU A 31 15.51 13.47 -2.88
C LEU A 31 15.81 13.24 -4.37
N ARG A 32 14.81 12.80 -5.14
CA ARG A 32 14.90 12.54 -6.58
C ARG A 32 13.53 12.76 -7.22
N GLU A 33 13.50 13.47 -8.35
CA GLU A 33 12.28 13.68 -9.13
C GLU A 33 12.13 12.66 -10.27
N GLU A 34 13.25 12.28 -10.91
CA GLU A 34 13.24 11.42 -12.10
C GLU A 34 13.24 9.92 -11.76
N GLN A 35 12.44 9.15 -12.50
CA GLN A 35 12.43 7.69 -12.45
C GLN A 35 13.43 7.10 -13.44
N GLY A 36 14.37 6.29 -12.95
CA GLY A 36 15.32 5.50 -13.73
C GLY A 36 14.94 4.03 -13.85
N THR A 37 13.65 3.69 -13.66
CA THR A 37 13.16 2.30 -13.52
C THR A 37 13.58 1.39 -14.68
N GLY A 38 13.58 1.89 -15.92
CA GLY A 38 14.01 1.09 -17.08
C GLY A 38 15.49 0.72 -17.04
N ALA A 39 16.36 1.62 -16.54
CA ALA A 39 17.78 1.34 -16.38
C ALA A 39 18.06 0.30 -15.29
N ILE A 40 17.28 0.34 -14.20
CA ILE A 40 17.35 -0.67 -13.14
C ILE A 40 16.99 -2.05 -13.71
N TYR A 41 15.87 -2.18 -14.44
CA TYR A 41 15.53 -3.47 -15.07
C TYR A 41 16.60 -3.95 -16.07
N ALA A 42 17.18 -3.05 -16.87
CA ALA A 42 18.25 -3.40 -17.80
C ALA A 42 19.53 -3.92 -17.12
N ALA A 43 19.76 -3.55 -15.85
CA ALA A 43 20.89 -4.03 -15.06
C ALA A 43 20.68 -5.42 -14.45
N HIS A 44 19.44 -5.92 -14.43
CA HIS A 44 19.04 -7.20 -13.83
C HIS A 44 18.39 -8.15 -14.85
N PRO A 45 19.10 -8.52 -15.92
CA PRO A 45 18.51 -9.23 -17.04
C PRO A 45 18.12 -10.66 -16.68
N VAL A 46 18.69 -11.28 -15.64
CA VAL A 46 18.44 -12.69 -15.32
C VAL A 46 17.10 -12.86 -14.59
N ALA A 47 16.76 -11.94 -13.70
CA ALA A 47 15.50 -11.94 -12.96
C ALA A 47 14.29 -11.50 -13.79
N THR A 48 14.52 -10.81 -14.91
CA THR A 48 13.47 -10.31 -15.82
C THR A 48 13.50 -10.94 -17.22
N ASP A 49 14.33 -11.95 -17.45
CA ASP A 49 14.36 -12.69 -18.71
C ASP A 49 13.30 -13.78 -18.74
N LEU A 50 12.54 -13.87 -19.84
CA LEU A 50 11.43 -14.81 -19.96
C LEU A 50 11.90 -16.26 -19.84
N ASP A 51 13.00 -16.63 -20.51
CA ASP A 51 13.52 -18.00 -20.49
C ASP A 51 13.97 -18.40 -19.08
N SER A 52 14.62 -17.50 -18.36
CA SER A 52 15.03 -17.68 -16.96
C SER A 52 13.81 -17.91 -16.04
N ILE A 53 12.72 -17.17 -16.26
CA ILE A 53 11.50 -17.28 -15.46
C ILE A 53 10.74 -18.59 -15.78
N LEU A 54 10.66 -18.98 -17.05
CA LEU A 54 10.07 -20.25 -17.46
C LEU A 54 10.88 -21.44 -16.95
N TRP A 55 12.20 -21.33 -16.96
CA TRP A 55 13.08 -22.30 -16.33
C TRP A 55 12.80 -22.43 -14.83
N LEU A 56 12.57 -21.32 -14.10
CA LEU A 56 12.21 -21.37 -12.67
C LEU A 56 10.88 -22.09 -12.41
N ARG A 57 9.87 -21.87 -13.26
CA ARG A 57 8.58 -22.56 -13.17
C ARG A 57 8.77 -24.07 -13.24
N ASP A 58 9.52 -24.51 -14.25
CA ASP A 58 9.74 -25.93 -14.52
C ASP A 58 10.66 -26.54 -13.44
N PHE A 59 11.70 -25.80 -13.03
CA PHE A 59 12.57 -26.17 -11.91
C PHE A 59 11.78 -26.39 -10.63
N SER A 60 10.92 -25.42 -10.25
CA SER A 60 10.03 -25.52 -9.08
C SER A 60 9.14 -26.76 -9.15
N SER A 61 8.42 -26.92 -10.27
CA SER A 61 7.46 -28.02 -10.46
C SER A 61 8.10 -29.41 -10.39
N ALA A 62 9.35 -29.53 -10.83
CA ALA A 62 10.12 -30.78 -10.80
C ALA A 62 10.78 -31.10 -9.44
N GLN A 63 10.81 -30.16 -8.48
CA GLN A 63 11.49 -30.37 -7.20
C GLN A 63 10.76 -31.39 -6.33
N VAL A 64 11.47 -32.41 -5.84
CA VAL A 64 10.95 -33.38 -4.87
C VAL A 64 10.95 -32.82 -3.45
N ASP A 65 11.97 -32.00 -3.11
CA ASP A 65 12.07 -31.33 -1.82
C ASP A 65 11.01 -30.21 -1.71
N PRO A 66 10.05 -30.31 -0.77
CA PRO A 66 8.98 -29.32 -0.62
C PRO A 66 9.50 -27.92 -0.22
N ASP A 67 10.60 -27.82 0.52
CA ASP A 67 11.18 -26.52 0.91
C ASP A 67 11.74 -25.80 -0.32
N LEU A 68 12.61 -26.49 -1.08
CA LEU A 68 13.19 -25.93 -2.29
C LEU A 68 12.14 -25.61 -3.35
N ARG A 69 11.09 -26.44 -3.45
CA ARG A 69 9.92 -26.18 -4.31
C ARG A 69 9.24 -24.86 -3.95
N GLU A 70 8.93 -24.64 -2.68
CA GLU A 70 8.26 -23.42 -2.22
C GLU A 70 9.14 -22.17 -2.41
N ARG A 71 10.45 -22.27 -2.12
CA ARG A 71 11.40 -21.17 -2.37
C ARG A 71 11.48 -20.83 -3.85
N ALA A 72 11.60 -21.83 -4.71
CA ALA A 72 11.62 -21.64 -6.16
C ALA A 72 10.31 -21.03 -6.67
N ALA A 73 9.15 -21.47 -6.17
CA ALA A 73 7.87 -20.88 -6.50
C ALA A 73 7.83 -19.38 -6.13
N ARG A 74 8.21 -19.01 -4.90
CA ARG A 74 8.23 -17.59 -4.48
C ARG A 74 9.09 -16.71 -5.37
N VAL A 75 10.28 -17.18 -5.74
CA VAL A 75 11.16 -16.48 -6.70
C VAL A 75 10.48 -16.36 -8.06
N TYR A 76 9.93 -17.46 -8.59
CA TYR A 76 9.19 -17.46 -9.86
C TYR A 76 8.07 -16.40 -9.89
N PHE A 77 7.18 -16.40 -8.89
CA PHE A 77 6.05 -15.45 -8.86
C PHE A 77 6.48 -13.99 -8.63
N ALA A 78 7.61 -13.77 -7.96
CA ALA A 78 8.20 -12.45 -7.82
C ALA A 78 8.81 -11.97 -9.14
N CYS A 79 9.54 -12.83 -9.86
CA CYS A 79 10.07 -12.54 -11.19
C CYS A 79 8.96 -12.27 -12.21
N VAL A 80 7.89 -13.08 -12.27
CA VAL A 80 6.72 -12.79 -13.13
C VAL A 80 6.15 -11.41 -12.82
N GLY A 81 6.05 -11.06 -11.53
CA GLY A 81 5.59 -9.73 -11.11
C GLY A 81 6.48 -8.59 -11.62
N GLN A 82 7.81 -8.75 -11.60
CA GLN A 82 8.73 -7.76 -12.13
C GLN A 82 8.75 -7.73 -13.66
N PHE A 83 8.65 -8.89 -14.32
CA PHE A 83 8.52 -8.99 -15.77
C PHE A 83 7.31 -8.21 -16.29
N LEU A 84 6.14 -8.40 -15.67
CA LEU A 84 4.92 -7.67 -16.02
C LEU A 84 5.10 -6.15 -15.83
N ARG A 85 5.73 -5.72 -14.75
CA ARG A 85 6.00 -4.29 -14.49
C ARG A 85 6.99 -3.70 -15.49
N MET A 86 8.00 -4.47 -15.89
CA MET A 86 8.98 -4.06 -16.89
C MET A 86 8.33 -3.90 -18.27
N ASP A 87 7.59 -4.92 -18.73
CA ASP A 87 6.96 -4.92 -20.05
C ASP A 87 5.88 -3.81 -20.18
N LEU A 88 5.12 -3.60 -19.10
CA LEU A 88 4.04 -2.61 -19.05
C LEU A 88 4.50 -1.21 -18.64
N LEU A 89 5.80 -1.01 -18.36
CA LEU A 89 6.35 0.22 -17.77
C LEU A 89 5.91 1.48 -18.52
N LEU A 90 6.04 1.50 -19.85
CA LEU A 90 5.68 2.68 -20.66
C LEU A 90 4.17 2.97 -20.61
N ARG A 91 3.33 1.94 -20.49
CA ARG A 91 1.87 2.10 -20.40
C ARG A 91 1.47 2.64 -19.03
N ASP A 92 2.11 2.15 -17.96
CA ASP A 92 1.93 2.66 -16.60
C ASP A 92 2.41 4.11 -16.48
N GLN A 93 3.55 4.46 -17.08
CA GLN A 93 4.05 5.83 -17.13
C GLN A 93 3.10 6.76 -17.90
N ALA A 94 2.54 6.31 -19.02
CA ALA A 94 1.55 7.09 -19.76
C ALA A 94 0.27 7.33 -18.95
N LEU A 95 -0.18 6.34 -18.17
CA LEU A 95 -1.31 6.52 -17.24
C LEU A 95 -0.96 7.52 -16.13
N ALA A 96 0.20 7.38 -15.50
CA ALA A 96 0.64 8.30 -14.45
C ALA A 96 0.75 9.74 -14.96
N GLN A 97 1.35 9.94 -16.14
CA GLN A 97 1.44 11.24 -16.79
C GLN A 97 0.05 11.83 -17.08
N PHE A 98 -0.86 11.01 -17.63
CA PHE A 98 -2.25 11.44 -17.85
C PHE A 98 -2.91 11.89 -16.55
N MET A 99 -2.71 11.19 -15.43
CA MET A 99 -3.31 11.55 -14.13
C MET A 99 -2.79 12.89 -13.59
N VAL A 100 -1.53 13.24 -13.87
CA VAL A 100 -0.93 14.54 -13.48
C VAL A 100 -1.43 15.69 -14.37
N GLU A 101 -1.56 15.44 -15.67
CA GLU A 101 -1.99 16.44 -16.65
C GLU A 101 -3.51 16.69 -16.64
N ALA A 102 -4.31 15.65 -16.37
CA ALA A 102 -5.76 15.72 -16.37
C ALA A 102 -6.25 16.50 -15.13
N ARG A 103 -6.68 17.74 -15.35
CA ARG A 103 -7.07 18.68 -14.27
C ARG A 103 -8.53 19.10 -14.36
N VAL A 104 -9.14 19.28 -13.19
CA VAL A 104 -10.49 19.85 -13.02
C VAL A 104 -10.36 21.24 -12.40
N GLN A 105 -11.07 22.22 -12.97
CA GLN A 105 -11.11 23.57 -12.44
C GLN A 105 -12.16 23.70 -11.33
N VAL A 106 -11.79 24.33 -10.22
CA VAL A 106 -12.70 24.67 -9.11
C VAL A 106 -12.32 26.05 -8.56
N GLY A 107 -13.12 27.07 -8.90
CA GLY A 107 -12.76 28.46 -8.63
C GLY A 107 -11.46 28.84 -9.34
N ASN A 108 -10.44 29.25 -8.58
CA ASN A 108 -9.12 29.64 -9.10
C ASN A 108 -8.08 28.51 -9.02
N GLN A 109 -8.48 27.29 -8.66
CA GLN A 109 -7.59 26.14 -8.51
C GLN A 109 -7.83 25.12 -9.62
N ALA A 110 -6.75 24.45 -10.03
CA ALA A 110 -6.78 23.34 -10.98
C ALA A 110 -6.27 22.08 -10.26
N ILE A 111 -7.15 21.12 -10.01
CA ILE A 111 -6.82 19.90 -9.27
C ILE A 111 -6.60 18.76 -10.25
N SER A 112 -5.41 18.16 -10.25
CA SER A 112 -5.11 16.99 -11.08
C SER A 112 -5.81 15.74 -10.55
N LEU A 113 -6.00 14.72 -11.40
CA LEU A 113 -6.49 13.41 -10.93
C LEU A 113 -5.52 12.77 -9.92
N ALA A 114 -4.21 13.02 -10.07
CA ALA A 114 -3.17 12.52 -9.18
C ALA A 114 -3.26 13.11 -7.76
N GLU A 115 -3.70 14.37 -7.63
CA GLU A 115 -3.81 15.07 -6.33
C GLU A 115 -5.23 15.03 -5.74
N MET A 116 -6.21 14.57 -6.54
CA MET A 116 -7.63 14.68 -6.20
C MET A 116 -8.01 14.02 -4.88
N GLU A 117 -7.45 12.85 -4.59
CA GLU A 117 -7.74 12.13 -3.35
C GLU A 117 -7.35 12.95 -2.12
N GLY A 118 -6.11 13.46 -2.08
CA GLY A 118 -5.64 14.32 -1.00
C GLY A 118 -6.44 15.62 -0.91
N TRP A 119 -6.80 16.23 -2.05
CA TRP A 119 -7.62 17.44 -2.05
C TRP A 119 -9.04 17.18 -1.51
N LEU A 120 -9.67 16.05 -1.86
CA LEU A 120 -11.00 15.67 -1.36
C LEU A 120 -10.99 15.38 0.14
N MET A 121 -9.88 14.85 0.66
CA MET A 121 -9.67 14.63 2.09
C MET A 121 -9.68 15.94 2.87
N THR A 122 -9.06 17.01 2.34
CA THR A 122 -8.90 18.29 3.06
C THR A 122 -9.99 19.33 2.78
N GLU A 123 -10.63 19.29 1.61
CA GLU A 123 -11.64 20.30 1.25
C GLU A 123 -12.92 20.12 2.10
N GLU A 124 -13.32 21.17 2.82
CA GLU A 124 -14.48 21.17 3.72
C GLU A 124 -15.81 21.47 3.02
N ASP A 125 -15.79 22.24 1.94
CA ASP A 125 -17.00 22.62 1.22
C ASP A 125 -17.51 21.47 0.34
N PHE A 126 -18.68 20.94 0.71
CA PHE A 126 -19.39 19.90 -0.03
C PHE A 126 -19.61 20.27 -1.51
N SER A 127 -20.00 21.50 -1.81
CA SER A 127 -20.31 21.95 -3.16
C SER A 127 -19.07 22.05 -4.03
N ARG A 128 -17.92 22.41 -3.44
CA ARG A 128 -16.63 22.40 -4.13
C ARG A 128 -16.17 20.98 -4.42
N ARG A 129 -16.30 20.06 -3.45
CA ARG A 129 -16.05 18.62 -3.67
C ARG A 129 -16.91 18.06 -4.80
N GLU A 130 -18.21 18.34 -4.80
CA GLU A 130 -19.13 17.92 -5.85
C GLU A 130 -18.77 18.48 -7.23
N THR A 131 -18.33 19.74 -7.30
CA THR A 131 -17.87 20.37 -8.55
C THR A 131 -16.69 19.61 -9.13
N VAL A 132 -15.69 19.28 -8.30
CA VAL A 132 -14.52 18.50 -8.71
C VAL A 132 -14.92 17.10 -9.15
N LEU A 133 -15.72 16.38 -8.34
CA LEU A 133 -16.15 15.01 -8.65
C LEU A 133 -16.95 14.93 -9.96
N ARG A 134 -17.83 15.90 -10.21
CA ARG A 134 -18.60 15.97 -11.46
C ARG A 134 -17.70 16.28 -12.65
N GLY A 135 -16.80 17.25 -12.52
CA GLY A 135 -15.84 17.60 -13.57
C GLY A 135 -14.84 16.48 -13.88
N ALA A 136 -14.52 15.66 -12.88
CA ALA A 136 -13.60 14.53 -12.99
C ALA A 136 -14.18 13.33 -13.74
N ARG A 137 -15.51 13.17 -13.78
CA ARG A 137 -16.18 12.00 -14.37
C ARG A 137 -15.68 11.61 -15.77
N PRO A 138 -15.63 12.52 -16.78
CA PRO A 138 -15.08 12.18 -18.10
C PRO A 138 -13.58 11.83 -18.06
N LEU A 139 -12.81 12.44 -17.16
CA LEU A 139 -11.39 12.15 -17.00
C LEU A 139 -11.18 10.76 -16.39
N PHE A 140 -11.99 10.37 -15.40
CA PHE A 140 -11.98 9.03 -14.83
C PHE A 140 -12.37 7.96 -15.86
N GLN A 141 -13.35 8.24 -16.72
CA GLN A 141 -13.69 7.34 -17.81
C GLN A 141 -12.50 7.14 -18.75
N LYS A 142 -11.79 8.21 -19.12
CA LYS A 142 -10.58 8.13 -19.95
C LYS A 142 -9.45 7.36 -19.24
N ALA A 143 -9.17 7.66 -17.97
CA ALA A 143 -8.19 6.92 -17.16
C ALA A 143 -8.53 5.42 -17.09
N SER A 144 -9.82 5.09 -16.91
CA SER A 144 -10.30 3.71 -16.84
C SER A 144 -10.07 2.95 -18.15
N LEU A 145 -10.25 3.60 -19.31
CA LEU A 145 -9.96 3.00 -20.61
C LEU A 145 -8.45 2.74 -20.82
N ILE A 146 -7.59 3.64 -20.33
CA ILE A 146 -6.13 3.42 -20.37
C ILE A 146 -5.76 2.23 -19.46
N LYS A 147 -6.30 2.19 -18.24
CA LYS A 147 -6.07 1.11 -17.28
C LYS A 147 -6.60 -0.24 -17.78
N ALA A 148 -7.74 -0.27 -18.46
CA ALA A 148 -8.29 -1.48 -19.07
C ALA A 148 -7.31 -2.08 -20.09
N LYS A 149 -6.68 -1.26 -20.94
CA LYS A 149 -5.66 -1.73 -21.90
C LYS A 149 -4.41 -2.28 -21.22
N ILE A 150 -4.01 -1.74 -20.08
CA ILE A 150 -2.91 -2.28 -19.27
C ILE A 150 -3.28 -3.66 -18.73
N TRP A 151 -4.51 -3.83 -18.24
CA TRP A 151 -5.00 -5.13 -17.77
C TRP A 151 -5.16 -6.17 -18.87
N GLU A 152 -5.64 -5.77 -20.04
CA GLU A 152 -5.71 -6.64 -21.22
C GLU A 152 -4.30 -7.11 -21.62
N ALA A 153 -3.33 -6.19 -21.68
CA ALA A 153 -1.94 -6.53 -21.99
C ALA A 153 -1.34 -7.49 -20.94
N MET A 154 -1.54 -7.21 -19.65
CA MET A 154 -1.12 -8.11 -18.56
C MET A 154 -1.73 -9.50 -18.69
N ALA A 155 -3.04 -9.59 -18.98
CA ALA A 155 -3.72 -10.87 -19.17
C ALA A 155 -3.21 -11.62 -20.40
N ASN A 156 -2.88 -10.91 -21.48
CA ASN A 156 -2.28 -11.51 -22.67
C ASN A 156 -0.88 -12.06 -22.37
N ILE A 157 -0.02 -11.32 -21.68
CA ILE A 157 1.32 -11.79 -21.26
C ILE A 157 1.21 -13.05 -20.38
N LEU A 158 0.34 -13.02 -19.36
CA LEU A 158 0.11 -14.18 -18.50
C LEU A 158 -0.35 -15.41 -19.28
N ARG A 159 -1.17 -15.22 -20.32
CA ARG A 159 -1.69 -16.31 -21.14
C ARG A 159 -0.67 -16.82 -22.15
N GLU A 160 -0.07 -15.93 -22.91
CA GLU A 160 0.76 -16.25 -24.08
C GLU A 160 2.18 -16.62 -23.68
N ASP A 161 2.77 -15.91 -22.72
CA ASP A 161 4.17 -16.14 -22.31
C ASP A 161 4.26 -17.15 -21.16
N PHE A 162 3.30 -17.12 -20.22
CA PHE A 162 3.36 -17.94 -19.01
C PHE A 162 2.38 -19.13 -18.97
N GLY A 163 1.42 -19.19 -19.91
CA GLY A 163 0.49 -20.32 -20.05
C GLY A 163 -0.67 -20.34 -19.04
N TYR A 164 -0.95 -19.23 -18.35
CA TYR A 164 -2.11 -19.14 -17.46
C TYR A 164 -3.40 -18.99 -18.26
N GLN A 165 -4.50 -19.63 -17.82
CA GLN A 165 -5.79 -19.50 -18.48
C GLN A 165 -6.31 -18.06 -18.48
N ASP A 166 -6.20 -17.41 -17.32
CA ASP A 166 -6.55 -16.02 -17.11
C ASP A 166 -5.80 -15.44 -15.90
N TYR A 167 -6.07 -14.17 -15.61
CA TYR A 167 -5.52 -13.44 -14.47
C TYR A 167 -5.87 -14.10 -13.12
N LEU A 168 -7.08 -14.65 -12.97
CA LEU A 168 -7.52 -15.25 -11.71
C LEU A 168 -6.82 -16.57 -11.45
N HIS A 169 -6.59 -17.39 -12.48
CA HIS A 169 -5.80 -18.62 -12.39
C HIS A 169 -4.39 -18.34 -11.86
N PHE A 170 -3.71 -17.32 -12.42
CA PHE A 170 -2.39 -16.88 -11.94
C PHE A 170 -2.41 -16.48 -10.46
N PHE A 171 -3.39 -15.65 -10.06
CA PHE A 171 -3.46 -15.16 -8.68
C PHE A 171 -3.89 -16.23 -7.67
N GLN A 172 -4.73 -17.21 -8.06
CA GLN A 172 -5.04 -18.38 -7.23
C GLN A 172 -3.78 -19.20 -6.97
N GLU A 173 -3.04 -19.53 -8.04
CA GLU A 173 -1.81 -20.30 -7.91
C GLU A 173 -0.79 -19.53 -7.06
N LYS A 174 -0.59 -18.24 -7.35
CA LYS A 174 0.33 -17.37 -6.59
C LYS A 174 -0.02 -17.30 -5.10
N LYS A 175 -1.29 -17.14 -4.76
CA LYS A 175 -1.68 -16.94 -3.37
C LYS A 175 -1.87 -18.27 -2.61
N GLY A 176 -2.05 -19.38 -3.33
CA GLY A 176 -2.40 -20.67 -2.72
C GLY A 176 -3.79 -20.65 -2.07
N ILE A 177 -4.71 -19.82 -2.59
CA ILE A 177 -6.08 -19.69 -2.07
C ILE A 177 -7.08 -19.97 -3.18
N ASP A 178 -8.22 -20.54 -2.81
CA ASP A 178 -9.39 -20.66 -3.69
C ASP A 178 -10.14 -19.32 -3.70
N LEU A 179 -10.05 -18.58 -4.81
CA LEU A 179 -10.74 -17.29 -4.94
C LEU A 179 -12.26 -17.46 -5.08
N GLY A 180 -12.75 -18.61 -5.53
CA GLY A 180 -14.17 -18.93 -5.58
C GLY A 180 -14.76 -19.10 -4.19
N SER A 181 -14.07 -19.85 -3.32
CA SER A 181 -14.43 -19.98 -1.90
C SER A 181 -14.39 -18.64 -1.19
N LEU A 182 -13.29 -17.88 -1.36
CA LEU A 182 -13.15 -16.54 -0.78
C LEU A 182 -14.26 -15.60 -1.23
N ALA A 183 -14.65 -15.64 -2.51
CA ALA A 183 -15.77 -14.84 -3.01
C ALA A 183 -17.11 -15.24 -2.35
N GLY A 184 -17.29 -16.52 -2.00
CA GLY A 184 -18.42 -17.00 -1.19
C GLY A 184 -18.42 -16.38 0.20
N GLU A 185 -17.31 -16.51 0.93
CA GLU A 185 -17.13 -15.94 2.26
C GLU A 185 -17.35 -14.42 2.28
N CYS A 186 -16.83 -13.70 1.27
CA CYS A 186 -17.05 -12.26 1.15
C CYS A 186 -18.53 -11.91 0.91
N ARG A 187 -19.29 -12.71 0.15
CA ARG A 187 -20.73 -12.49 -0.05
C ARG A 187 -21.51 -12.72 1.24
N ASP A 188 -21.18 -13.79 1.97
CA ASP A 188 -21.82 -14.10 3.24
C ASP A 188 -21.54 -13.01 4.28
N PHE A 189 -20.30 -12.50 4.33
CA PHE A 189 -19.93 -11.37 5.18
C PHE A 189 -20.71 -10.09 4.81
N LEU A 190 -20.82 -9.76 3.52
CA LEU A 190 -21.61 -8.62 3.07
C LEU A 190 -23.09 -8.75 3.45
N TYR A 191 -23.67 -9.93 3.28
CA TYR A 191 -25.06 -10.19 3.68
C TYR A 191 -25.25 -10.06 5.19
N ALA A 192 -24.35 -10.66 5.98
CA ALA A 192 -24.41 -10.60 7.44
C ALA A 192 -24.22 -9.19 8.01
N THR A 193 -23.48 -8.32 7.32
CA THR A 193 -23.16 -6.95 7.77
C THR A 193 -24.04 -5.87 7.13
N GLU A 194 -24.88 -6.22 6.16
CA GLU A 194 -25.74 -5.25 5.45
C GLU A 194 -26.67 -4.48 6.39
N GLY A 195 -27.34 -5.17 7.32
CA GLY A 195 -28.24 -4.55 8.29
C GLY A 195 -27.50 -3.52 9.17
N LEU A 196 -26.34 -3.91 9.72
CA LEU A 196 -25.52 -3.03 10.54
C LEU A 196 -25.05 -1.80 9.74
N TYR A 197 -24.59 -1.99 8.50
CA TYR A 197 -24.17 -0.89 7.63
C TYR A 197 -25.31 0.09 7.37
N ARG A 198 -26.52 -0.42 7.07
CA ARG A 198 -27.71 0.41 6.82
C ARG A 198 -28.17 1.16 8.06
N GLU A 199 -28.08 0.55 9.24
CA GLU A 199 -28.52 1.15 10.50
C GLU A 199 -27.52 2.15 11.08
N ARG A 200 -26.22 1.94 10.86
CA ARG A 200 -25.15 2.74 11.48
C ARG A 200 -24.47 3.71 10.52
N VAL A 201 -24.05 3.22 9.36
CA VAL A 201 -23.23 4.00 8.44
C VAL A 201 -24.06 4.99 7.62
N LEU A 202 -25.22 4.57 7.09
CA LEU A 202 -26.05 5.48 6.26
C LEU A 202 -26.56 6.69 7.05
N PRO A 203 -27.20 6.56 8.23
CA PRO A 203 -27.67 7.73 8.98
C PRO A 203 -26.52 8.63 9.44
N TRP A 204 -25.36 8.03 9.76
CA TRP A 204 -24.16 8.79 10.06
C TRP A 204 -23.72 9.64 8.87
N VAL A 205 -23.60 9.07 7.66
CA VAL A 205 -23.27 9.82 6.43
C VAL A 205 -24.29 10.94 6.19
N GLU A 206 -25.59 10.66 6.33
CA GLU A 206 -26.65 11.64 6.10
C GLU A 206 -26.59 12.79 7.11
N SER A 207 -26.35 12.49 8.39
CA SER A 207 -26.21 13.50 9.44
C SER A 207 -25.00 14.41 9.22
N ARG A 208 -23.90 13.86 8.68
CA ARG A 208 -22.64 14.60 8.47
C ARG A 208 -22.65 15.43 7.20
N LEU A 209 -23.31 14.96 6.14
CA LEU A 209 -23.35 15.65 4.85
C LEU A 209 -24.61 16.48 4.65
N GLY A 210 -25.67 16.25 5.43
CA GLY A 210 -26.99 16.89 5.23
C GLY A 210 -27.64 16.49 3.91
N LYS A 211 -27.32 15.31 3.37
CA LYS A 211 -27.79 14.78 2.08
C LYS A 211 -28.16 13.31 2.22
N PRO A 212 -29.17 12.80 1.48
CA PRO A 212 -29.46 11.38 1.44
C PRO A 212 -28.24 10.57 0.98
N ALA A 213 -27.91 9.47 1.67
CA ALA A 213 -26.69 8.71 1.39
C ALA A 213 -26.68 8.13 -0.04
N ALA A 214 -27.85 7.77 -0.58
CA ALA A 214 -27.98 7.28 -1.96
C ALA A 214 -27.68 8.36 -3.03
N SER A 215 -27.64 9.63 -2.66
CA SER A 215 -27.45 10.77 -3.57
C SER A 215 -26.01 11.29 -3.63
N VAL A 216 -25.13 10.80 -2.75
CA VAL A 216 -23.76 11.28 -2.61
C VAL A 216 -22.77 10.30 -3.23
N ASN A 217 -21.71 10.82 -3.84
CA ASN A 217 -20.62 9.98 -4.31
C ASN A 217 -19.88 9.35 -3.12
N HIS A 218 -19.57 8.06 -3.20
CA HIS A 218 -18.78 7.35 -2.18
C HIS A 218 -17.42 8.01 -1.88
N LEU A 219 -16.84 8.78 -2.82
CA LEU A 219 -15.60 9.52 -2.60
C LEU A 219 -15.71 10.63 -1.55
N HIS A 220 -16.91 11.03 -1.13
CA HIS A 220 -17.07 11.88 0.06
C HIS A 220 -16.67 11.19 1.36
N MET A 221 -16.57 9.85 1.37
CA MET A 221 -16.03 9.11 2.50
C MET A 221 -14.60 9.53 2.83
N LEU A 222 -13.81 9.97 1.83
CA LEU A 222 -12.46 10.49 2.06
C LEU A 222 -12.48 11.66 3.04
N ARG A 223 -13.40 12.63 2.88
CA ARG A 223 -13.55 13.74 3.83
C ARG A 223 -14.16 13.31 5.17
N LEU A 224 -15.12 12.38 5.14
CA LEU A 224 -15.81 11.92 6.36
C LEU A 224 -14.94 11.08 7.29
N MET A 225 -13.97 10.36 6.72
CA MET A 225 -12.98 9.61 7.48
C MET A 225 -11.84 10.50 7.98
N GLN A 226 -11.67 11.69 7.38
CA GLN A 226 -10.70 12.66 7.87
C GLN A 226 -11.17 13.34 9.14
N TRP A 227 -10.21 13.56 10.04
CA TRP A 227 -10.45 14.24 11.30
C TRP A 227 -9.39 15.32 11.56
N ASP A 228 -9.85 16.57 11.42
CA ASP A 228 -9.04 17.80 11.52
C ASP A 228 -8.87 18.31 12.96
N GLY A 229 -9.52 17.70 13.94
CA GLY A 229 -9.62 18.18 15.31
C GLY A 229 -8.45 17.77 16.22
N MET A 230 -7.49 16.98 15.71
CA MET A 230 -6.29 16.66 16.48
C MET A 230 -5.27 17.78 16.38
N THR A 231 -5.13 18.54 17.46
CA THR A 231 -4.12 19.60 17.59
C THR A 231 -2.78 19.11 18.18
N ALA A 232 -2.77 17.96 18.86
CA ALA A 232 -1.61 17.46 19.60
C ALA A 232 -0.68 16.52 18.78
N ALA A 233 -1.24 15.60 18.00
CA ALA A 233 -0.46 14.68 17.15
C ALA A 233 0.10 15.36 15.88
N SER A 234 -0.44 16.53 15.52
CA SER A 234 -0.08 17.33 14.34
C SER A 234 1.11 18.27 14.57
N GLN A 235 1.69 18.31 15.77
CA GLN A 235 2.97 19.01 16.00
C GLN A 235 4.12 18.18 15.40
N ASP A 236 5.12 18.83 14.78
CA ASP A 236 6.26 18.22 14.05
C ASP A 236 7.00 17.09 14.79
N SER A 237 6.86 16.99 16.12
CA SER A 237 7.50 15.95 16.95
C SER A 237 6.54 14.89 17.52
N GLY A 238 5.23 14.98 17.28
CA GLY A 238 4.21 14.13 17.91
C GLY A 238 4.28 12.68 17.45
N VAL A 239 4.25 12.44 16.14
CA VAL A 239 4.25 11.09 15.56
C VAL A 239 5.57 10.34 15.82
N PRO A 240 6.78 10.93 15.61
CA PRO A 240 8.03 10.23 15.93
C PRO A 240 8.16 9.89 17.42
N ARG A 241 7.71 10.79 18.31
CA ARG A 241 7.70 10.56 19.76
C ARG A 241 6.76 9.41 20.12
N LEU A 242 5.58 9.37 19.51
CA LEU A 242 4.64 8.28 19.74
C LEU A 242 5.19 6.94 19.28
N ILE A 243 5.80 6.86 18.09
CA ILE A 243 6.44 5.64 17.62
C ILE A 243 7.50 5.18 18.62
N LYS A 244 8.32 6.11 19.13
CA LYS A 244 9.30 5.79 20.16
C LYS A 244 8.64 5.23 21.43
N ALA A 245 7.57 5.85 21.92
CA ALA A 245 6.85 5.39 23.10
C ALA A 245 6.20 4.01 22.90
N VAL A 246 5.67 3.73 21.70
CA VAL A 246 5.16 2.40 21.33
C VAL A 246 6.28 1.36 21.38
N LEU A 247 7.44 1.67 20.81
CA LEU A 247 8.57 0.75 20.81
C LEU A 247 9.12 0.51 22.22
N GLU A 248 9.26 1.57 23.03
CA GLU A 248 9.66 1.45 24.44
C GLU A 248 8.65 0.61 25.24
N GLY A 249 7.34 0.76 24.99
CA GLY A 249 6.30 -0.04 25.63
C GLY A 249 6.26 -1.51 25.22
N LEU A 250 6.94 -1.87 24.12
CA LEU A 250 7.06 -3.24 23.61
C LEU A 250 8.46 -3.83 23.86
N ASP A 251 9.36 -3.09 24.51
CA ASP A 251 10.78 -3.43 24.66
C ASP A 251 11.49 -3.65 23.29
N LEU A 252 11.16 -2.80 22.30
CA LEU A 252 11.66 -2.88 20.91
C LEU A 252 12.40 -1.60 20.46
N GLU A 253 12.75 -0.70 21.36
CA GLU A 253 13.42 0.56 21.06
C GLU A 253 14.78 0.38 20.37
N GLU A 254 15.44 -0.75 20.61
CA GLU A 254 16.70 -1.16 19.98
C GLU A 254 16.61 -1.32 18.45
N ALA A 255 15.41 -1.56 17.92
CA ALA A 255 15.20 -1.68 16.48
C ALA A 255 15.28 -0.31 15.79
N LEU A 256 14.93 0.76 16.49
CA LEU A 256 14.91 2.11 15.96
C LEU A 256 16.33 2.63 15.74
N GLY A 257 16.61 3.16 14.56
CA GLY A 257 17.93 3.65 14.14
C GLY A 257 18.94 2.56 13.80
N ARG A 258 18.66 1.29 14.16
CA ARG A 258 19.49 0.13 13.81
C ARG A 258 18.96 -0.64 12.60
N ARG A 259 17.67 -1.00 12.64
CA ARG A 259 16.96 -1.73 11.58
C ARG A 259 15.81 -0.94 10.98
N ILE A 260 15.13 -0.14 11.81
CA ILE A 260 13.99 0.71 11.42
C ILE A 260 14.44 2.17 11.41
N HIS A 261 14.34 2.82 10.26
CA HIS A 261 14.73 4.21 10.05
C HIS A 261 13.49 5.06 9.76
N LEU A 262 13.19 6.00 10.65
CA LEU A 262 12.06 6.92 10.44
C LEU A 262 12.51 8.13 9.63
N ASP A 263 11.73 8.45 8.61
CA ASP A 263 11.82 9.73 7.91
C ASP A 263 10.52 10.52 8.12
N ALA A 264 10.51 11.37 9.14
CA ALA A 264 9.37 12.23 9.47
C ALA A 264 9.53 13.70 9.04
N GLU A 265 10.72 14.10 8.61
CA GLU A 265 10.99 15.51 8.28
C GLU A 265 10.17 15.96 7.08
N ALA A 266 9.56 17.14 7.18
CA ALA A 266 8.92 17.79 6.05
C ALA A 266 9.98 18.29 5.05
N ARG A 267 9.82 17.96 3.77
CA ARG A 267 10.68 18.44 2.68
C ARG A 267 9.84 18.73 1.44
N GLN A 268 10.23 19.74 0.67
CA GLN A 268 9.64 20.01 -0.64
C GLN A 268 9.80 18.77 -1.54
N GLY A 269 8.75 18.37 -2.24
CA GLY A 269 8.74 17.20 -3.12
C GLY A 269 8.63 15.85 -2.40
N LYS A 270 8.63 15.80 -1.06
CA LYS A 270 8.33 14.58 -0.31
C LYS A 270 6.87 14.16 -0.56
N SER A 271 6.64 12.86 -0.73
CA SER A 271 5.31 12.32 -0.97
C SER A 271 4.38 12.59 0.20
N SER A 272 3.11 12.92 -0.09
CA SER A 272 2.06 13.12 0.92
C SER A 272 1.51 11.82 1.54
N ILE A 273 2.15 10.68 1.28
CA ILE A 273 1.63 9.36 1.66
C ILE A 273 2.74 8.62 2.40
N SER A 274 2.44 8.22 3.64
CA SER A 274 3.33 7.39 4.46
C SER A 274 3.56 6.02 3.83
N ARG A 275 4.72 5.41 4.09
CA ARG A 275 5.13 4.16 3.44
C ARG A 275 6.25 3.46 4.22
N CYS A 276 6.15 2.15 4.34
CA CYS A 276 7.23 1.25 4.71
C CYS A 276 7.98 0.78 3.44
N VAL A 277 9.28 1.03 3.40
CA VAL A 277 10.17 0.69 2.27
C VAL A 277 11.37 -0.11 2.80
N PRO A 278 11.34 -1.45 2.68
CA PRO A 278 12.48 -2.28 3.00
C PRO A 278 13.56 -2.18 1.92
N LEU A 279 14.81 -1.93 2.31
CA LEU A 279 15.98 -2.08 1.43
C LEU A 279 16.66 -3.43 1.61
N SER A 280 16.69 -3.93 2.86
CA SER A 280 17.19 -5.25 3.22
C SER A 280 16.40 -5.78 4.40
N VAL A 281 15.85 -6.98 4.30
CA VAL A 281 15.06 -7.59 5.39
C VAL A 281 15.90 -8.65 6.08
N PRO A 282 16.16 -8.58 7.41
CA PRO A 282 15.56 -7.68 8.39
C PRO A 282 16.38 -6.41 8.73
N GLU A 283 17.46 -6.13 8.00
CA GLU A 283 18.53 -5.22 8.46
C GLU A 283 18.27 -3.73 8.21
N GLU A 284 17.53 -3.36 7.16
CA GLU A 284 17.36 -1.97 6.76
C GLU A 284 15.96 -1.71 6.19
N ILE A 285 15.10 -1.11 7.01
CA ILE A 285 13.72 -0.78 6.70
C ILE A 285 13.46 0.70 7.00
N TYR A 286 12.94 1.44 6.01
CA TYR A 286 12.56 2.83 6.19
C TYR A 286 11.06 2.97 6.35
N VAL A 287 10.63 3.84 7.26
CA VAL A 287 9.25 4.30 7.36
C VAL A 287 9.24 5.79 7.03
N THR A 288 8.76 6.14 5.84
CA THR A 288 8.53 7.53 5.47
C THR A 288 7.19 7.95 6.04
N LEU A 289 7.19 8.99 6.86
CA LEU A 289 6.02 9.58 7.48
C LEU A 289 5.82 10.97 6.89
N THR A 290 4.58 11.30 6.56
CA THR A 290 4.21 12.65 6.12
C THR A 290 3.08 13.17 7.00
N PRO A 291 3.32 14.23 7.79
CA PRO A 291 2.26 14.83 8.56
C PRO A 291 1.36 15.67 7.61
N MET A 292 0.23 15.11 7.18
CA MET A 292 -0.85 15.89 6.53
C MET A 292 -1.74 16.62 7.55
N GLY A 293 -1.56 16.34 8.85
CA GLY A 293 -2.39 16.77 9.95
C GLY A 293 -3.51 15.77 10.25
N GLY A 294 -3.91 15.69 11.52
CA GLY A 294 -5.12 14.96 11.92
C GLY A 294 -4.90 13.51 12.33
N PHE A 295 -6.02 12.78 12.48
CA PHE A 295 -6.06 11.40 12.98
C PHE A 295 -5.58 10.37 11.97
N SER A 296 -5.73 10.63 10.68
CA SER A 296 -5.29 9.71 9.63
C SER A 296 -3.78 9.51 9.63
N ASP A 297 -3.01 10.54 10.00
CA ASP A 297 -1.55 10.45 10.04
C ASP A 297 -1.07 9.51 11.13
N LEU A 298 -1.76 9.53 12.28
CA LEU A 298 -1.51 8.62 13.38
C LEU A 298 -1.79 7.17 12.95
N GLU A 299 -2.96 6.93 12.35
CA GLU A 299 -3.33 5.60 11.85
C GLU A 299 -2.33 5.11 10.81
N ALA A 300 -1.99 5.95 9.82
CA ALA A 300 -1.02 5.61 8.79
C ALA A 300 0.38 5.35 9.38
N ALA A 301 0.83 6.17 10.32
CA ALA A 301 2.15 5.99 10.94
C ALA A 301 2.25 4.66 11.72
N LEU A 302 1.21 4.32 12.48
CA LEU A 302 1.14 3.05 13.20
C LEU A 302 1.02 1.87 12.24
N HIS A 303 0.23 2.00 11.17
CA HIS A 303 0.11 0.99 10.13
C HIS A 303 1.47 0.66 9.49
N GLU A 304 2.19 1.70 9.04
CA GLU A 304 3.50 1.53 8.42
C GLU A 304 4.56 1.04 9.43
N LEU A 305 4.44 1.41 10.71
CA LEU A 305 5.25 0.83 11.78
C LEU A 305 5.00 -0.68 11.93
N GLY A 306 3.75 -1.14 11.78
CA GLY A 306 3.41 -2.57 11.79
C GLY A 306 4.15 -3.35 10.71
N HIS A 307 4.16 -2.86 9.48
CA HIS A 307 4.97 -3.45 8.41
C HIS A 307 6.46 -3.47 8.76
N ALA A 308 6.99 -2.36 9.28
CA ALA A 308 8.41 -2.26 9.62
C ALA A 308 8.82 -3.21 10.75
N LEU A 309 7.99 -3.35 11.78
CA LEU A 309 8.21 -4.28 12.88
C LEU A 309 8.21 -5.73 12.38
N GLN A 310 7.24 -6.10 11.54
CA GLN A 310 7.15 -7.44 10.95
C GLN A 310 8.41 -7.79 10.14
N LEU A 311 8.94 -6.83 9.37
CA LEU A 311 10.11 -7.05 8.53
C LEU A 311 11.41 -7.02 9.34
N ALA A 312 11.57 -6.08 10.26
CA ALA A 312 12.77 -5.93 11.09
C ALA A 312 12.97 -7.10 12.07
N HIS A 313 11.91 -7.86 12.37
CA HIS A 313 11.96 -9.03 13.25
C HIS A 313 11.83 -10.35 12.49
N ALA A 314 11.92 -10.34 11.15
CA ALA A 314 12.09 -11.58 10.41
C ALA A 314 13.40 -12.27 10.81
N ASP A 315 13.38 -13.59 11.01
CA ASP A 315 14.57 -14.35 11.41
C ASP A 315 15.64 -14.26 10.30
N PRO A 316 16.84 -13.71 10.57
CA PRO A 316 17.91 -13.57 9.58
C PRO A 316 18.44 -14.91 9.07
N ALA A 317 18.21 -16.03 9.78
CA ALA A 317 18.58 -17.36 9.33
C ALA A 317 17.66 -17.91 8.23
N LEU A 318 16.48 -17.30 8.00
CA LEU A 318 15.58 -17.69 6.94
C LEU A 318 16.16 -17.34 5.56
N GLU A 319 15.95 -18.23 4.61
CA GLU A 319 16.23 -17.98 3.20
C GLU A 319 15.44 -16.77 2.69
N TYR A 320 16.05 -15.99 1.79
CA TYR A 320 15.48 -14.73 1.28
C TYR A 320 14.01 -14.85 0.82
N PRO A 321 13.59 -15.91 0.09
CA PRO A 321 12.19 -16.04 -0.33
C PRO A 321 11.19 -16.08 0.84
N TYR A 322 11.58 -16.61 2.00
CA TYR A 322 10.74 -16.61 3.20
C TYR A 322 10.74 -15.28 3.93
N ARG A 323 11.86 -14.55 3.92
CA ARG A 323 11.97 -13.21 4.54
C ARG A 323 11.22 -12.14 3.76
N HIS A 324 11.28 -12.18 2.42
CA HIS A 324 10.89 -11.01 1.62
C HIS A 324 10.07 -11.29 0.35
N LEU A 325 9.79 -12.55 -0.01
CA LEU A 325 8.96 -12.89 -1.18
C LEU A 325 7.65 -13.57 -0.76
N PRO A 326 6.67 -12.83 -0.21
CA PRO A 326 5.42 -13.41 0.23
C PRO A 326 4.56 -13.87 -0.96
N ARG A 327 3.88 -15.01 -0.81
CA ARG A 327 2.82 -15.49 -1.73
C ARG A 327 1.63 -14.52 -1.74
N SER A 328 1.34 -13.94 -0.57
CA SER A 328 0.27 -12.98 -0.33
C SER A 328 0.73 -11.94 0.69
N TYR A 329 0.34 -10.68 0.49
CA TYR A 329 0.61 -9.59 1.43
C TYR A 329 -0.30 -9.62 2.69
N GLY A 330 -1.21 -10.59 2.80
CA GLY A 330 -2.14 -10.66 3.94
C GLY A 330 -1.45 -10.64 5.31
N LEU A 331 -0.33 -11.35 5.48
CA LEU A 331 0.41 -11.34 6.75
C LEU A 331 0.94 -9.94 7.10
N THR A 332 1.52 -9.21 6.14
CA THR A 332 2.10 -7.89 6.43
C THR A 332 1.00 -6.87 6.74
N GLU A 333 -0.15 -6.96 6.05
CA GLU A 333 -1.36 -6.16 6.35
C GLU A 333 -1.92 -6.48 7.74
N CYS A 334 -1.88 -7.74 8.20
CA CYS A 334 -2.29 -8.08 9.57
C CYS A 334 -1.45 -7.32 10.61
N PHE A 335 -0.13 -7.21 10.41
CA PHE A 335 0.72 -6.42 11.30
C PHE A 335 0.44 -4.91 11.20
N GLY A 336 0.17 -4.41 9.99
CA GLY A 336 -0.26 -3.03 9.78
C GLY A 336 -1.53 -2.71 10.58
N PHE A 337 -2.59 -3.49 10.39
CA PHE A 337 -3.85 -3.32 11.12
C PHE A 337 -3.74 -3.57 12.62
N LEU A 338 -2.86 -4.48 13.07
CA LEU A 338 -2.61 -4.73 14.49
C LEU A 338 -2.08 -3.45 15.17
N MET A 339 -1.08 -2.82 14.58
CA MET A 339 -0.48 -1.60 15.12
C MET A 339 -1.41 -0.38 14.95
N GLU A 340 -2.06 -0.24 13.79
CA GLU A 340 -3.10 0.78 13.56
C GLU A 340 -4.22 0.67 14.61
N GLY A 341 -4.54 -0.54 15.07
CA GLY A 341 -5.52 -0.82 16.11
C GLY A 341 -5.28 -0.05 17.43
N LEU A 342 -4.03 0.29 17.76
CA LEU A 342 -3.71 1.11 18.94
C LEU A 342 -4.36 2.49 18.88
N ALA A 343 -4.57 3.04 17.68
CA ALA A 343 -5.31 4.28 17.48
C ALA A 343 -6.79 4.14 17.90
N ARG A 344 -7.29 2.94 18.18
CA ARG A 344 -8.66 2.73 18.65
C ARG A 344 -8.76 2.64 20.16
N GLU A 345 -7.65 2.54 20.87
CA GLU A 345 -7.62 2.34 22.31
C GLU A 345 -7.63 3.68 23.07
N PRO A 346 -8.69 4.01 23.83
CA PRO A 346 -8.82 5.31 24.48
C PRO A 346 -7.68 5.62 25.44
N GLU A 347 -7.21 4.59 26.16
CA GLU A 347 -6.11 4.70 27.10
C GLU A 347 -4.78 4.99 26.38
N PHE A 348 -4.55 4.36 25.23
CA PHE A 348 -3.38 4.64 24.39
C PHE A 348 -3.41 6.09 23.89
N LEU A 349 -4.56 6.54 23.40
CA LEU A 349 -4.74 7.91 22.92
C LEU A 349 -4.48 8.94 24.02
N ALA A 350 -5.03 8.73 25.22
CA ALA A 350 -4.83 9.64 26.34
C ALA A 350 -3.39 9.64 26.87
N ARG A 351 -2.79 8.45 27.03
CA ARG A 351 -1.49 8.31 27.73
C ARG A 351 -0.29 8.47 26.82
N GLN A 352 -0.33 7.87 25.63
CA GLN A 352 0.83 7.79 24.73
C GLN A 352 0.76 8.86 23.64
N ALA A 353 -0.41 9.06 23.04
CA ALA A 353 -0.62 10.13 22.07
C ALA A 353 -0.95 11.50 22.72
N HIS A 354 -1.03 11.54 24.06
CA HIS A 354 -1.27 12.73 24.87
C HIS A 354 -2.48 13.56 24.40
N LEU A 355 -3.53 12.88 23.94
CA LEU A 355 -4.77 13.53 23.54
C LEU A 355 -5.54 14.03 24.77
N PRO A 356 -6.11 15.24 24.72
CA PRO A 356 -7.03 15.70 25.75
C PRO A 356 -8.19 14.72 25.93
N GLU A 357 -8.61 14.50 27.18
CA GLU A 357 -9.71 13.57 27.50
C GLU A 357 -10.99 13.88 26.70
N SER A 358 -11.32 15.16 26.50
CA SER A 358 -12.46 15.60 25.68
C SER A 358 -12.34 15.20 24.20
N GLU A 359 -11.13 15.19 23.63
CA GLU A 359 -10.88 14.73 22.26
C GLU A 359 -11.00 13.19 22.17
N VAL A 360 -10.48 12.47 23.18
CA VAL A 360 -10.61 11.01 23.27
C VAL A 360 -12.07 10.59 23.43
N GLU A 361 -12.84 11.25 24.28
CA GLU A 361 -14.27 11.00 24.46
C GLU A 361 -15.06 11.23 23.16
N THR A 362 -14.75 12.34 22.47
CA THR A 362 -15.35 12.65 21.16
C THR A 362 -15.02 11.55 20.14
N LEU A 363 -13.79 11.03 20.15
CA LEU A 363 -13.33 9.97 19.25
C LEU A 363 -14.12 8.69 19.47
N CYS A 364 -14.21 8.30 20.74
CA CYS A 364 -14.90 7.09 21.15
C CYS A 364 -16.39 7.18 20.85
N ALA A 365 -17.01 8.34 21.11
CA ALA A 365 -18.42 8.56 20.84
C ALA A 365 -18.73 8.44 19.33
N GLN A 366 -17.91 9.06 18.47
CA GLN A 366 -18.11 9.00 17.02
C GLN A 366 -17.83 7.60 16.45
N ARG A 367 -16.88 6.85 17.03
CA ARG A 367 -16.58 5.47 16.60
C ARG A 367 -17.58 4.43 17.07
N ARG A 368 -18.31 4.67 18.17
CA ARG A 368 -19.44 3.82 18.60
C ARG A 368 -20.68 3.98 17.71
N VAL A 369 -20.74 5.08 16.94
CA VAL A 369 -21.81 5.34 15.97
C VAL A 369 -21.52 4.69 14.62
N LYS A 370 -20.24 4.54 14.26
CA LYS A 370 -19.76 3.67 13.16
C LYS A 370 -19.91 2.20 13.55
#